data_AF-A0A7J3TZU9-F1
#
_entry.id   AF-A0A7J3TZU9-F1
#
_cell.length_a   1.000
_cell.length_b   1.000
_cell.length_c   1.000
_cell.angle_alpha   90.00
_cell.angle_beta   90.00
_cell.angle_gamma   90.00
#
_symmetry.space_group_name_H-M   'P 1'
#
loop_
_entity.id
_entity.type
_entity.pdbx_description
1 polymer ?
#
loop_
_entity_poly.entity_id
_entity_poly.type
_entity_poly.pdbx_seq_one_letter_code
_entity_poly.pdbx_strand_id
1 'polypeptide(L)'
;MTISELAGGPITAFILSLIVAGVLYAIGGSIGVKSKRSPSKCKPYACGQDVPAERTPVVIWLYKFATAFLVIDVVAYLFVLSMGAPFVSPVRELVIVYSVVTLIALITIVRR
;
A
#
# COMPACT_ATOMS: atom_id res chain seq x y z
N MET A 1 -5.60 6.17 31.78
CA MET A 1 -5.27 5.45 30.54
C MET A 1 -4.58 4.16 30.94
N THR A 2 -5.20 3.03 30.66
CA THR A 2 -4.64 1.71 31.01
C THR A 2 -3.52 1.34 30.03
N ILE A 3 -2.57 0.48 30.45
CA ILE A 3 -1.46 0.01 29.61
C ILE A 3 -1.99 -0.63 28.31
N SER A 4 -3.13 -1.33 28.39
CA SER A 4 -3.83 -1.93 27.26
C SER A 4 -4.39 -0.91 26.27
N GLU A 5 -4.93 0.22 26.73
CA GLU A 5 -5.39 1.31 25.86
C GLU A 5 -4.23 2.04 25.18
N LEU A 6 -3.12 2.24 25.91
CA LEU A 6 -1.93 2.86 25.36
C LEU A 6 -1.28 1.98 24.28
N ALA A 7 -1.21 0.66 24.51
CA ALA A 7 -0.66 -0.31 23.56
C ALA A 7 -1.60 -0.55 22.35
N GLY A 8 -2.92 -0.44 22.53
CA GLY A 8 -3.91 -0.62 21.48
C GLY A 8 -4.09 0.58 20.55
N GLY A 9 -3.50 1.73 20.87
CA GLY A 9 -3.57 2.92 20.02
C GLY A 9 -2.85 2.71 18.67
N PRO A 10 -3.38 3.23 17.55
CA PRO A 10 -2.83 2.99 16.22
C PRO A 10 -1.39 3.49 16.06
N ILE A 11 -1.05 4.63 16.69
CA ILE A 11 0.30 5.19 16.68
C ILE A 11 1.26 4.28 17.45
N THR A 12 0.87 3.82 18.63
CA THR A 12 1.69 2.92 19.45
C THR A 12 1.90 1.58 18.75
N ALA A 13 0.86 1.01 18.16
CA ALA A 13 0.94 -0.23 17.39
C ALA A 13 1.88 -0.08 16.18
N PHE A 14 1.80 1.04 15.45
CA PHE A 14 2.71 1.35 14.35
C PHE A 14 4.17 1.44 14.82
N ILE A 15 4.45 2.23 15.86
CA ILE A 15 5.80 2.37 16.42
C ILE A 15 6.33 1.01 16.90
N LEU A 16 5.52 0.25 17.63
CA LEU A 16 5.89 -1.08 18.12
C LEU A 16 6.20 -2.03 16.96
N SER A 17 5.42 -2.01 15.88
CA SER A 17 5.67 -2.84 14.70
C SER A 17 7.02 -2.52 14.03
N LEU A 18 7.39 -1.24 13.94
CA LEU A 18 8.68 -0.82 13.41
C LEU A 18 9.84 -1.26 14.31
N ILE A 19 9.67 -1.14 15.64
CA ILE A 19 10.67 -1.60 16.61
C ILE A 19 10.88 -3.09 16.46
N VAL A 20 9.79 -3.88 16.45
CA VAL A 20 9.87 -5.34 16.30
C VAL A 20 10.54 -5.72 14.97
N ALA A 21 10.13 -5.12 13.86
CA ALA A 21 10.75 -5.36 12.56
C ALA A 21 12.25 -5.02 12.55
N GLY A 22 12.64 -3.89 13.15
CA GLY A 22 14.03 -3.47 13.27
C GLY A 22 14.87 -4.41 14.13
N VAL A 23 14.34 -4.87 15.27
CA VAL A 23 14.98 -5.85 16.14
C VAL A 23 15.19 -7.17 15.40
N LEU A 24 14.16 -7.68 14.72
CA LEU A 24 14.25 -8.90 13.93
C LEU A 24 15.29 -8.78 12.82
N TYR A 25 15.32 -7.64 12.11
CA TYR A 25 16.32 -7.37 11.08
C TYR A 25 17.75 -7.33 11.66
N ALA A 26 17.95 -6.68 12.81
CA ALA A 26 19.25 -6.60 13.47
C ALA A 26 19.73 -7.96 13.97
N ILE A 27 18.85 -8.76 14.57
CA ILE A 27 19.14 -10.14 15.01
C ILE A 27 19.46 -11.02 13.80
N GLY A 28 18.64 -10.96 12.75
CA GLY A 28 18.88 -11.71 11.51
C GLY A 28 20.22 -11.36 10.85
N GLY A 29 20.58 -10.08 10.84
CA GLY A 29 21.87 -9.61 10.34
C GLY A 29 23.07 -9.96 11.24
N SER A 30 22.87 -10.15 12.54
CA SER A 30 23.94 -10.51 13.49
C SER A 30 24.21 -12.02 13.52
N ILE A 31 23.17 -12.85 13.46
CA ILE A 31 23.27 -14.32 13.49
C ILE A 31 23.60 -14.89 12.09
N GLY A 32 23.20 -14.19 11.03
CA GLY A 32 23.41 -14.65 9.65
C GLY A 32 24.89 -14.84 9.29
N VAL A 33 25.19 -15.90 8.53
CA VAL A 33 26.54 -16.16 8.02
C VAL A 33 26.94 -15.03 7.06
N LYS A 34 27.93 -14.22 7.46
CA LYS A 34 28.46 -13.13 6.64
C LYS A 34 29.23 -13.72 5.46
N SER A 35 28.57 -13.82 4.31
CA SER A 35 29.24 -14.24 3.08
C SER A 35 30.23 -13.16 2.61
N LYS A 36 31.46 -13.56 2.26
CA LYS A 36 32.37 -12.70 1.49
C LYS A 36 31.65 -12.26 0.20
N ARG A 37 31.68 -10.96 -0.10
CA ARG A 37 31.15 -10.42 -1.35
C ARG A 37 32.03 -10.92 -2.50
N SER A 38 31.50 -11.79 -3.34
CA SER A 38 32.12 -12.16 -4.61
C SER A 38 31.27 -11.61 -5.75
N PRO A 39 31.88 -11.24 -6.90
CA PRO A 39 31.12 -10.75 -8.06
C PRO A 39 30.00 -11.71 -8.45
N SER A 40 30.24 -13.02 -8.41
CA SER A 40 29.25 -14.07 -8.71
C SER A 40 28.04 -14.07 -7.77
N LYS A 41 28.21 -13.74 -6.48
CA LYS A 41 27.11 -13.69 -5.50
C LYS A 41 26.28 -12.41 -5.58
N CYS A 42 26.84 -11.37 -6.19
CA CYS A 42 26.16 -10.09 -6.39
C CYS A 42 25.53 -9.95 -7.78
N LYS A 43 25.71 -10.94 -8.67
CA LYS A 43 25.06 -10.97 -9.98
C LYS A 43 23.56 -11.30 -9.84
N PRO A 44 22.70 -10.73 -10.70
CA PRO A 44 21.29 -11.04 -10.72
C PRO A 44 21.05 -12.52 -11.03
N TYR A 45 19.96 -13.08 -10.50
CA TYR A 45 19.59 -14.45 -10.81
C TYR A 45 19.00 -14.53 -12.22
N ALA A 46 19.56 -15.40 -13.06
CA ALA A 46 19.07 -15.67 -14.40
C ALA A 46 19.28 -17.15 -14.77
N CYS A 47 18.78 -18.07 -13.92
CA CYS A 47 18.91 -19.51 -14.15
C CYS A 47 20.36 -19.99 -14.39
N GLY A 48 21.35 -19.31 -13.78
CA GLY A 48 22.78 -19.59 -13.96
C GLY A 48 23.43 -18.96 -15.20
N GLN A 49 22.67 -18.21 -16.01
CA GLN A 49 23.18 -17.47 -17.15
C GLN A 49 23.83 -16.15 -16.71
N ASP A 50 24.90 -15.75 -17.38
CA ASP A 50 25.57 -14.47 -17.14
C ASP A 50 24.89 -13.37 -17.98
N VAL A 51 23.73 -12.91 -17.52
CA VAL A 51 23.00 -11.81 -18.15
C VAL A 51 23.31 -10.49 -17.43
N PRO A 52 23.43 -9.37 -18.16
CA PRO A 52 23.58 -8.07 -17.54
C PRO A 52 22.34 -7.73 -16.70
N ALA A 53 22.54 -7.02 -15.60
CA ALA A 53 21.43 -6.48 -14.82
C ALA A 53 20.75 -5.36 -15.63
N GLU A 54 19.56 -5.66 -16.14
CA GLU A 54 18.77 -4.71 -16.93
C GLU A 54 17.42 -4.45 -16.26
N ARG A 55 16.94 -3.21 -16.35
CA ARG A 55 15.57 -2.86 -15.98
C ARG A 55 14.68 -3.14 -17.19
N THR A 56 14.14 -4.34 -17.27
CA THR A 56 13.21 -4.69 -18.34
C THR A 56 11.88 -3.96 -18.13
N PRO A 57 11.31 -3.32 -19.15
CA PRO A 57 9.97 -2.75 -19.07
C PRO A 57 8.98 -3.90 -18.92
N VAL A 58 8.45 -4.08 -17.71
CA VAL A 58 7.38 -5.02 -17.44
C VAL A 58 6.04 -4.36 -17.78
N VAL A 59 5.23 -5.05 -18.58
CA VAL A 59 3.84 -4.62 -18.82
C VAL A 59 3.09 -4.72 -17.48
N ILE A 60 2.65 -3.59 -16.95
CA ILE A 60 1.87 -3.55 -15.72
C ILE A 60 0.41 -3.86 -16.10
N TRP A 61 0.08 -5.15 -16.16
CA TRP A 61 -1.28 -5.62 -16.43
C TRP A 61 -2.31 -5.07 -15.42
N LEU A 62 -1.86 -4.78 -14.19
CA LEU A 62 -2.68 -4.26 -13.11
C LEU A 62 -2.82 -2.74 -13.10
N TYR A 63 -2.30 -2.01 -14.09
CA TYR A 63 -2.39 -0.54 -14.11
C TYR A 63 -3.85 -0.06 -14.04
N LYS A 64 -4.72 -0.67 -14.86
CA LYS A 64 -6.16 -0.37 -14.87
C LYS A 64 -6.81 -0.63 -13.50
N PHE A 65 -6.40 -1.72 -12.84
CA PHE A 65 -6.87 -2.06 -11.51
C PHE A 65 -6.38 -1.03 -10.47
N ALA A 66 -5.11 -0.66 -10.50
CA ALA A 66 -4.55 0.34 -9.59
C ALA A 66 -5.24 1.71 -9.74
N THR A 67 -5.53 2.13 -10.98
CA THR A 67 -6.29 3.37 -11.24
C THR A 67 -7.72 3.27 -10.72
N ALA A 68 -8.41 2.16 -10.97
CA ALA A 68 -9.76 1.96 -10.45
C ALA A 68 -9.79 1.95 -8.92
N PHE A 69 -8.83 1.25 -8.28
CA PHE A 69 -8.66 1.24 -6.84
C PHE A 69 -8.48 2.64 -6.26
N LEU A 70 -7.59 3.46 -6.86
CA LEU A 70 -7.34 4.83 -6.42
C LEU A 70 -8.61 5.68 -6.45
N VAL A 71 -9.39 5.61 -7.53
CA VAL A 71 -10.64 6.38 -7.64
C VAL A 71 -11.63 5.97 -6.54
N ILE A 72 -11.81 4.68 -6.30
CA ILE A 72 -12.69 4.17 -5.25
C ILE A 72 -12.19 4.58 -3.87
N ASP A 73 -10.88 4.53 -3.62
CA ASP A 73 -10.26 4.89 -2.35
C ASP A 73 -10.46 6.38 -2.01
N VAL A 74 -10.31 7.27 -2.99
CA VAL A 74 -10.61 8.70 -2.81
C VAL A 74 -12.09 8.92 -2.44
N VAL A 75 -13.02 8.23 -3.11
CA VAL A 75 -14.45 8.33 -2.78
C VAL A 75 -14.72 7.79 -1.37
N ALA A 76 -14.13 6.66 -1.00
CA ALA A 76 -14.25 6.11 0.35
C ALA A 76 -13.72 7.09 1.41
N TYR A 77 -12.61 7.77 1.14
CA TYR A 77 -12.08 8.82 2.00
C TYR A 77 -13.03 10.01 2.13
N LEU A 78 -13.66 10.46 1.03
CA LEU A 78 -14.67 11.51 1.07
C LEU A 78 -15.90 11.11 1.91
N PHE A 79 -16.32 9.85 1.85
CA PHE A 79 -17.37 9.33 2.74
C PHE A 79 -17.00 9.51 4.21
N VAL A 80 -15.78 9.14 4.60
CA VAL A 80 -15.27 9.32 5.97
C VAL A 80 -15.28 10.80 6.37
N LEU A 81 -14.80 11.70 5.50
CA LEU A 81 -14.82 13.14 5.77
C LEU A 81 -16.23 13.73 5.91
N SER A 82 -17.22 13.12 5.27
CA SER A 82 -18.62 13.54 5.43
C SER A 82 -19.30 13.00 6.69
N MET A 83 -18.69 12.06 7.42
CA MET A 83 -19.23 11.56 8.68
C MET A 83 -19.25 12.68 9.71
N GLY A 84 -20.44 13.03 10.20
CA GLY A 84 -20.64 14.15 11.12
C GLY A 84 -20.90 15.50 10.46
N ALA A 85 -20.85 15.60 9.12
CA ALA A 85 -21.26 16.80 8.41
C ALA A 85 -22.80 16.97 8.44
N PRO A 86 -23.32 18.21 8.54
CA PRO A 86 -24.74 18.48 8.41
C PRO A 86 -25.32 17.94 7.09
N PHE A 87 -26.60 17.58 7.11
CA PHE A 87 -27.30 17.03 5.94
C PHE A 87 -27.23 17.93 4.70
N VAL A 88 -27.24 19.25 4.90
CA VAL A 88 -27.09 20.27 3.86
C VAL A 88 -25.74 20.92 4.06
N SER A 89 -24.70 20.31 3.50
CA SER A 89 -23.34 20.84 3.53
C SER A 89 -22.67 20.61 2.17
N PRO A 90 -21.82 21.55 1.71
CA PRO A 90 -21.13 21.40 0.43
C PRO A 90 -20.31 20.10 0.34
N VAL A 91 -19.76 19.64 1.46
CA VAL A 91 -18.98 18.40 1.54
C VAL A 91 -19.85 17.18 1.25
N ARG A 92 -21.08 17.13 1.79
CA ARG A 92 -22.00 16.00 1.58
C ARG A 92 -22.53 15.96 0.15
N GLU A 93 -22.80 17.12 -0.45
CA GLU A 93 -23.18 17.23 -1.86
C GLU A 93 -22.06 16.72 -2.78
N LEU A 94 -20.82 17.10 -2.51
CA LEU A 94 -19.65 16.60 -3.25
C LEU A 94 -19.55 15.07 -3.14
N VAL A 95 -19.68 14.49 -1.94
CA VAL A 95 -19.66 13.03 -1.77
C VAL A 95 -20.70 12.34 -2.65
N ILE A 96 -21.94 12.85 -2.67
CA ILE A 96 -23.02 12.27 -3.47
C ILE A 96 -22.66 12.33 -4.96
N VAL A 97 -22.24 13.49 -5.45
CA VAL A 97 -21.86 13.66 -6.88
C VAL A 97 -20.73 12.71 -7.27
N TYR A 98 -19.63 12.69 -6.51
CA TYR A 98 -18.49 11.81 -6.80
C TYR A 98 -18.85 10.32 -6.69
N SER A 99 -19.74 9.96 -5.76
CA SER A 99 -20.22 8.57 -5.62
C SER A 99 -21.06 8.14 -6.82
N VAL A 100 -21.97 8.99 -7.29
CA VAL A 100 -22.80 8.71 -8.47
C VAL A 100 -21.93 8.57 -9.72
N VAL A 101 -20.99 9.50 -9.95
CA VAL A 101 -20.07 9.43 -11.09
C VAL A 101 -19.23 8.16 -11.04
N THR A 102 -18.73 7.79 -9.86
CA THR A 102 -17.94 6.56 -9.67
C THR A 102 -18.78 5.31 -9.91
N LEU A 103 -20.03 5.28 -9.44
CA LEU A 103 -20.95 4.17 -9.70
C LEU A 103 -21.23 4.00 -11.21
N ILE A 104 -21.46 5.11 -11.93
CA ILE A 104 -21.65 5.09 -13.39
C ILE A 104 -20.40 4.55 -14.07
N ALA A 105 -19.21 5.02 -13.67
CA ALA A 105 -17.95 4.54 -14.22
C ALA A 105 -17.74 3.03 -13.99
N LEU A 106 -18.03 2.54 -12.78
CA LEU A 106 -17.93 1.11 -12.44
C LEU A 106 -18.90 0.27 -13.26
N ILE A 107 -20.16 0.68 -13.36
CA ILE A 107 -21.16 -0.02 -14.19
C ILE A 107 -20.71 -0.06 -15.65
N THR A 108 -20.15 1.04 -16.16
CA THR A 108 -19.68 1.11 -17.55
C THR A 108 -18.48 0.19 -17.81
N ILE A 109 -17.55 0.08 -16.85
CA ILE A 109 -16.39 -0.80 -16.94
C ILE A 109 -16.82 -2.27 -16.87
N VAL A 110 -17.74 -2.63 -15.97
CA VAL A 110 -18.20 -4.02 -15.79
C VAL A 110 -19.03 -4.52 -16.98
N ARG A 111 -19.73 -3.61 -17.67
CA ARG A 111 -20.57 -3.94 -18.84
C ARG A 111 -19.79 -3.99 -20.16
N ARG A 112 -18.50 -3.70 -20.16
CA ARG A 112 -17.60 -3.87 -21.31
C ARG A 112 -16.82 -5.17 -21.20
#